data_AF-A0A3P7PIU2-F1
#
_entry.id   AF-A0A3P7PIU2-F1
#
_cell.length_a   1.000
_cell.length_b   1.000
_cell.length_c   1.000
_cell.angle_alpha   90.00
_cell.angle_beta   90.00
_cell.angle_gamma   90.00
#
_symmetry.space_group_name_H-M   'P 1'
#
loop_
_entity.id
_entity.type
_entity.pdbx_description
1 polymer ?
#
loop_
_entity_poly.entity_id
_entity_poly.type
_entity_poly.pdbx_seq_one_letter_code
_entity_poly.pdbx_strand_id
1 'polypeptide(L)' 'MNVTTVLCCRLTPLQKAAIVKLVSSGLKGVDGLGAPVTAAIGDGGNDVAMLLEANVGVGVFGNEGRQAVRAADYAIPAFR' A
#
# COMPACT_ATOMS: atom_id res chain seq x y z
N MET A 1 -22.55 -2.99 3.63
CA MET A 1 -22.26 -3.09 2.18
C MET A 1 -20.96 -3.86 2.05
N ASN A 2 -20.98 -5.05 1.46
CA ASN A 2 -19.77 -5.87 1.28
C ASN A 2 -19.36 -5.76 -0.20
N VAL A 3 -18.12 -5.36 -0.46
CA VAL A 3 -17.60 -5.12 -1.81
C VAL A 3 -16.35 -5.98 -2.02
N THR A 4 -16.21 -6.55 -3.21
CA THR A 4 -15.06 -7.40 -3.55
C THR A 4 -13.86 -6.60 -4.05
N THR A 5 -14.06 -5.35 -4.46
CA THR A 5 -13.01 -4.51 -5.04
C THR A 5 -13.31 -3.03 -4.79
N VAL A 6 -12.26 -2.25 -4.54
CA VAL A 6 -12.31 -0.81 -4.33
C VAL A 6 -11.31 -0.14 -5.26
N LEU A 7 -11.73 0.93 -5.93
CA LEU A 7 -10.86 1.79 -6.75
C LEU A 7 -10.84 3.18 -6.15
N CYS A 8 -9.65 3.70 -5.88
CA CYS A 8 -9.47 5.05 -5.37
C CYS A 8 -8.74 5.92 -6.40
N CYS A 9 -9.32 7.08 -6.74
CA CYS A 9 -8.84 7.94 -7.82
C CYS A 9 -8.33 9.29 -7.29
N ARG A 10 -7.31 9.84 -7.95
CA ARG A 10 -6.74 11.18 -7.68
C ARG A 10 -6.35 11.41 -6.22
N LEU A 11 -5.74 10.40 -5.61
CA LEU A 11 -5.25 10.49 -4.23
C LEU A 11 -3.90 11.21 -4.15
N THR A 12 -3.74 12.02 -3.11
CA THR A 12 -2.42 12.51 -2.68
C THR A 12 -1.63 11.37 -2.00
N PRO A 13 -0.29 11.46 -1.91
CA PRO A 13 0.53 10.44 -1.22
C PRO A 13 0.05 10.13 0.20
N LEU A 14 -0.34 11.15 0.96
CA LEU A 14 -0.85 10.98 2.33
C LEU A 14 -2.23 10.31 2.36
N GLN A 15 -3.09 10.56 1.37
CA GLN A 15 -4.38 9.89 1.28
C GLN A 15 -4.22 8.39 0.95
N LYS A 16 -3.24 8.03 0.12
CA LYS A 16 -2.89 6.61 -0.11
C LYS A 16 -2.51 5.91 1.20
N ALA A 17 -1.62 6.52 1.99
CA ALA A 17 -1.22 5.99 3.30
C ALA A 17 -2.40 5.89 4.28
N ALA A 18 -3.26 6.93 4.34
CA ALA A 18 -4.41 6.94 5.23
C ALA A 18 -5.38 5.77 4.96
N ILE A 19 -5.53 5.34 3.71
CA ILE A 19 -6.34 4.17 3.36
C ILE A 19 -5.72 2.88 3.90
N VAL A 20 -4.40 2.70 3.75
CA VAL A 20 -3.70 1.52 4.29
C VAL A 20 -3.86 1.45 5.81
N LYS A 21 -3.69 2.59 6.50
CA LYS A 21 -3.89 2.71 7.94
C LYS A 21 -5.32 2.36 8.35
N LEU A 22 -6.32 2.86 7.62
CA LEU A 22 -7.73 2.54 7.85
C LEU A 22 -7.98 1.03 7.74
N VAL A 23 -7.44 0.37 6.72
CA VAL A 23 -7.61 -1.09 6.53
C VAL A 23 -6.91 -1.89 7.62
N SER A 24 -5.66 -1.52 7.94
CA SER A 24 -4.85 -2.15 9.00
C SER A 24 -5.51 -2.06 10.38
N SER A 25 -6.15 -0.93 10.69
CA SER A 25 -6.79 -0.69 11.97
C SER A 25 -8.26 -1.13 12.05
N GLY A 26 -8.98 -1.05 10.94
CA GLY A 26 -10.45 -0.98 10.91
C GLY A 26 -11.19 -2.26 10.56
N LEU A 27 -10.51 -3.35 10.19
CA LEU A 27 -11.16 -4.64 9.88
C LEU A 27 -11.19 -5.64 11.06
N LYS A 28 -10.85 -5.20 12.27
CA LYS A 28 -10.99 -6.01 13.48
C LYS A 28 -12.46 -6.42 13.67
N GLY A 29 -12.76 -7.70 13.51
CA GLY A 29 -14.08 -8.26 13.79
C GLY A 29 -15.02 -8.45 12.59
N VAL A 30 -14.57 -8.21 11.34
CA VAL A 30 -15.38 -8.56 10.16
C VAL A 30 -15.52 -10.08 10.01
N ASP A 31 -14.50 -10.85 10.45
CA ASP A 31 -14.47 -12.31 10.26
C ASP A 31 -14.02 -13.09 11.52
N GLY A 32 -13.97 -12.45 12.70
CA GLY A 32 -13.33 -13.02 13.90
C GLY A 32 -11.80 -13.16 13.81
N LEU A 33 -11.21 -12.84 12.67
CA LEU A 33 -9.77 -12.70 12.46
C LEU A 33 -9.25 -11.37 13.04
N GLY A 34 -7.97 -11.39 13.44
CA GLY A 34 -7.26 -10.22 13.97
C GLY A 34 -7.11 -9.09 12.95
N ALA A 35 -6.29 -8.09 13.30
CA ALA A 35 -5.96 -7.03 12.34
C ALA A 35 -5.36 -7.66 11.06
N PRO A 36 -5.82 -7.27 9.86
CA PRO A 36 -5.32 -7.83 8.61
C PRO A 36 -3.87 -7.40 8.38
N VAL A 37 -3.09 -8.26 7.73
CA VAL A 37 -1.77 -7.90 7.22
C VAL A 37 -1.95 -7.17 5.90
N THR A 38 -1.46 -5.93 5.81
CA THR A 38 -1.55 -5.10 4.61
C THR A 38 -0.25 -5.14 3.81
N ALA A 39 -0.38 -5.14 2.48
CA ALA A 39 0.73 -4.97 1.56
C ALA A 39 0.46 -3.78 0.64
N ALA A 40 1.50 -2.99 0.38
CA ALA A 40 1.46 -1.88 -0.57
C ALA A 40 2.54 -2.06 -1.63
N ILE A 41 2.21 -1.71 -2.87
CA ILE A 41 3.13 -1.77 -4.01
C ILE A 41 3.15 -0.42 -4.72
N GLY A 42 4.33 0.02 -5.16
CA GLY A 42 4.49 1.30 -5.87
C GLY A 42 5.86 1.43 -6.53
N ASP A 43 5.98 2.34 -7.49
CA ASP A 43 7.19 2.57 -8.27
C ASP A 43 7.72 4.01 -8.17
N GLY A 44 6.88 4.94 -7.69
CA GLY A 44 7.14 6.37 -7.64
C GLY A 44 7.35 6.95 -6.23
N GLY A 45 7.85 8.19 -6.18
CA GLY A 45 7.99 8.93 -4.92
C GLY A 45 6.66 9.23 -4.22
N ASN A 46 5.57 9.27 -4.99
CA ASN A 46 4.20 9.43 -4.50
C ASN A 46 3.66 8.22 -3.73
N ASP A 47 4.31 7.06 -3.81
CA ASP A 47 3.91 5.83 -3.13
C ASP A 47 4.66 5.60 -1.81
N VAL A 48 5.75 6.33 -1.57
CA VAL A 48 6.63 6.14 -0.38
C VAL A 48 5.84 6.13 0.93
N ALA A 49 4.92 7.08 1.11
CA ALA A 49 4.11 7.14 2.34
C ALA A 49 3.19 5.91 2.49
N MET A 50 2.63 5.40 1.38
CA MET A 50 1.78 4.21 1.38
C MET A 50 2.59 2.94 1.68
N LEU A 51 3.80 2.85 1.11
CA LEU A 51 4.72 1.73 1.34
C LEU A 51 5.14 1.64 2.81
N LEU A 52 5.47 2.78 3.43
CA LEU A 52 5.90 2.84 4.83
C LEU A 52 4.77 2.60 5.83
N GLU A 53 3.51 2.87 5.45
CA GLU A 53 2.35 2.64 6.32
C GLU A 53 1.88 1.17 6.28
N ALA A 54 2.18 0.43 5.20
CA ALA A 54 1.83 -0.97 5.08
C ALA A 54 2.68 -1.87 5.99
N ASN A 55 2.18 -3.06 6.32
CA ASN A 55 3.00 -4.05 7.02
C ASN A 55 4.12 -4.60 6.14
N VAL A 56 3.88 -4.65 4.82
CA VAL A 56 4.87 -5.03 3.82
C VAL A 56 4.83 -4.02 2.68
N GLY A 57 5.94 -3.34 2.45
CA GLY A 57 6.15 -2.46 1.29
C GLY A 57 6.90 -3.19 0.16
N VAL A 58 6.36 -3.11 -1.06
CA VAL A 58 7.00 -3.64 -2.27
C VAL A 58 7.26 -2.49 -3.25
N GLY A 59 8.53 -2.25 -3.53
CA GLY A 59 8.98 -1.29 -4.51
C GLY A 59 9.16 -1.95 -5.86
N VAL A 60 8.58 -1.36 -6.91
CA VAL A 60 8.84 -1.77 -8.29
C VAL A 60 9.88 -0.84 -8.88
N PHE A 61 10.86 -1.40 -9.61
CA PHE A 61 11.78 -0.58 -10.39
C PHE A 61 11.03 0.07 -11.56
N GLY A 62 10.54 1.29 -11.34
CA GLY A 62 9.85 2.10 -12.34
C GLY A 62 10.75 3.11 -13.05
N ASN A 63 10.13 3.90 -13.93
CA ASN A 63 10.78 4.99 -14.65
C ASN A 63 10.67 6.33 -13.91
N GLU A 64 9.83 6.42 -12.88
CA GLU A 64 9.57 7.67 -12.14
C GLU A 64 10.64 7.98 -11.08
N GLY A 65 11.50 7.00 -10.79
CA GLY A 65 12.63 7.14 -9.87
C GLY A 65 12.89 5.86 -9.08
N ARG A 66 13.70 5.97 -8.02
CA ARG A 66 14.08 4.86 -7.14
C ARG A 66 13.60 5.03 -5.70
N GLN A 67 12.78 6.05 -5.43
CA GLN A 67 12.32 6.42 -4.09
C GLN A 67 11.45 5.32 -3.49
N ALA A 68 10.50 4.77 -4.25
CA ALA A 68 9.67 3.65 -3.82
C ALA A 68 10.52 2.43 -3.44
N VAL A 69 11.44 2.03 -4.32
CA VAL A 69 12.36 0.90 -4.09
C VAL A 69 13.24 1.10 -2.86
N ARG A 70 13.72 2.32 -2.62
CA ARG A 70 14.54 2.64 -1.45
C ARG A 70 13.76 2.64 -0.13
N ALA A 71 12.45 2.86 -0.20
CA ALA A 71 11.57 2.90 0.97
C ALA A 71 10.87 1.56 1.25
N ALA A 72 10.90 0.62 0.30
CA ALA A 72 10.24 -0.67 0.40
C ALA A 72 11.08 -1.73 1.13
N ASP A 73 10.40 -2.73 1.70
CA ASP A 73 11.03 -3.91 2.29
C ASP A 73 11.58 -4.85 1.21
N TYR A 74 10.86 -4.94 0.09
CA TYR A 74 11.23 -5.75 -1.07
C TYR A 74 11.26 -4.92 -2.34
N ALA A 75 12.15 -5.29 -3.26
CA ALA A 75 12.29 -4.65 -4.56
C ALA A 75 12.14 -5.67 -5.68
N ILE A 76 11.25 -5.41 -6.64
CA ILE A 76 11.01 -6.28 -7.80
C ILE A 76 11.16 -5.51 -9.12
N PRO A 77 11.64 -6.14 -10.20
CA PRO A 77 11.82 -5.47 -11.48
C PRO A 77 10.48 -5.17 -12.20
N ALA A 78 9.45 -5.98 -11.97
CA ALA A 78 8.13 -5.82 -12.58
C ALA A 78 7.07 -6.58 -11.76
N PHE A 79 5.82 -6.11 -11.80
CA PHE A 79 4.65 -6.84 -11.32
C PHE A 79 4.13 -7.77 -12.43
N ARG A 80 3.79 -9.02 -12.10
CA ARG A 80 3.28 -10.04 -13.02
C ARG A 80 2.12 -10.80 -12.38
#